data_AF-B9XEF9-F1
#
_entry.id   AF-B9XEF9-F1
#
_cell.length_a   1.000
_cell.length_b   1.000
_cell.length_c   1.000
_cell.angle_alpha   90.00
_cell.angle_beta   90.00
_cell.angle_gamma   90.00
#
_symmetry.space_group_name_H-M   'P 1'
#
loop_
_entity.id
_entity.type
_entity.pdbx_description
1 polymer ?
#
loop_
_entity_poly.entity_id
_entity_poly.type
_entity_poly.pdbx_seq_one_letter_code
_entity_poly.pdbx_strand_id
1 'polypeptide(L)'
;MGTEDYNNTMPDKPYTREELMALATDSLPKRGILCPKCKQLIPQFAELDDKNSDRILVLIRQRSPIQAIVELRSATGAPLSWAKLWVHHSGRPDAVGTTAPCPYCGKPLITALAKQCRYCLMDWHNAEKPKKLSSPG
;
A
#
# COMPACT_ATOMS: atom_id res chain seq x y z
N MET A 1 3.20 8.36 -35.42
CA MET A 1 2.51 8.70 -34.15
C MET A 1 2.98 7.72 -33.10
N GLY A 2 3.91 8.13 -32.25
CA GLY A 2 4.46 7.24 -31.24
C GLY A 2 5.51 7.96 -30.43
N THR A 3 5.08 8.58 -29.32
CA THR A 3 5.93 9.02 -28.21
C THR A 3 4.98 9.35 -27.04
N GLU A 4 4.73 8.37 -26.17
CA GLU A 4 4.52 8.70 -24.75
C GLU A 4 5.41 7.74 -23.97
N ASP A 5 6.66 8.19 -23.90
CA ASP A 5 7.73 7.55 -23.17
C ASP A 5 7.33 7.34 -21.71
N TYR A 6 7.60 6.12 -21.27
CA TYR A 6 7.53 5.66 -19.90
C TYR A 6 7.96 6.77 -18.92
N ASN A 7 7.06 7.13 -18.00
CA ASN A 7 7.37 7.87 -16.79
C ASN A 7 8.44 7.12 -15.99
N ASN A 8 9.70 7.40 -16.32
CA ASN A 8 10.88 6.99 -15.58
C ASN A 8 11.00 7.98 -14.41
N THR A 9 10.12 7.83 -13.40
CA THR A 9 10.35 8.43 -12.09
C THR A 9 11.58 7.71 -11.53
N MET A 10 12.77 8.30 -11.75
CA MET A 10 13.94 7.92 -10.96
C MET A 10 13.49 7.89 -9.50
N PRO A 11 13.87 6.87 -8.70
CA PRO A 11 13.59 6.89 -7.28
C PRO A 11 14.37 8.07 -6.71
N ASP A 12 13.68 9.19 -6.59
CA ASP A 12 14.19 10.38 -5.95
C ASP A 12 14.81 9.96 -4.62
N LYS A 13 16.04 10.42 -4.39
CA LYS A 13 16.87 10.13 -3.21
C LYS A 13 16.00 9.96 -1.95
N PRO A 14 16.17 8.87 -1.17
CA PRO A 14 15.46 8.69 0.09
C PRO A 14 15.60 9.91 1.02
N TYR A 15 14.58 10.17 1.82
CA TYR A 15 14.61 11.21 2.84
C TYR A 15 15.57 10.83 3.96
N THR A 16 16.47 11.75 4.27
CA THR A 16 17.33 11.67 5.45
C THR A 16 16.56 12.12 6.69
N ARG A 17 17.03 11.70 7.87
CA ARG A 17 16.45 12.11 9.15
C ARG A 17 16.49 13.62 9.32
N GLU A 18 17.58 14.26 8.94
CA GLU A 18 17.75 15.71 9.03
C GLU A 18 16.70 16.44 8.20
N GLU A 19 16.43 15.97 6.97
CA GLU A 19 15.36 16.52 6.14
C GLU A 19 13.99 16.31 6.79
N LEU A 20 13.71 15.11 7.31
CA LEU A 20 12.41 14.80 7.93
C LEU A 20 12.14 15.65 9.18
N MET A 21 13.16 15.94 9.98
CA MET A 21 13.05 16.78 11.17
C MET A 21 12.85 18.26 10.84
N ALA A 22 13.32 18.72 9.67
CA ALA A 22 13.14 20.10 9.22
C ALA A 22 11.76 20.36 8.58
N LEU A 23 10.96 19.32 8.33
CA LEU A 23 9.63 19.44 7.73
C LEU A 23 8.58 19.91 8.74
N ALA A 24 7.61 20.68 8.25
CA ALA A 24 6.38 20.93 8.98
C ALA A 24 5.55 19.63 9.09
N THR A 25 4.90 19.43 10.25
CA THR A 25 4.13 18.22 10.61
C THR A 25 3.09 17.80 9.56
N ASP A 26 2.49 18.76 8.86
CA ASP A 26 1.38 18.53 7.91
C ASP A 26 1.80 18.61 6.44
N SER A 27 3.10 18.71 6.16
CA SER A 27 3.58 18.71 4.78
C SER A 27 3.37 17.34 4.11
N LEU A 28 3.08 17.34 2.80
CA LEU A 28 3.01 16.12 1.99
C LEU A 28 4.41 15.73 1.48
N PRO A 29 4.69 14.43 1.25
CA PRO A 29 5.90 14.00 0.56
C PRO A 29 5.99 14.66 -0.81
N LYS A 30 7.13 15.30 -1.08
CA LYS A 30 7.46 15.91 -2.37
C LYS A 30 8.10 14.91 -3.33
N ARG A 31 8.69 13.84 -2.79
CA ARG A 31 9.37 12.77 -3.51
C ARG A 31 9.00 11.40 -2.96
N GLY A 32 9.15 10.36 -3.79
CA GLY A 32 8.84 8.98 -3.42
C GLY A 32 8.32 8.16 -4.59
N ILE A 33 7.84 6.96 -4.28
CA ILE A 33 7.28 6.05 -5.28
C ILE A 33 5.78 6.33 -5.42
N LEU A 34 5.32 6.63 -6.64
CA LEU A 34 3.91 6.91 -6.90
C LEU A 34 3.07 5.62 -6.82
N CYS A 35 2.05 5.60 -5.97
CA CYS A 35 1.05 4.54 -5.95
C CYS A 35 0.14 4.66 -7.19
N PRO A 36 0.09 3.67 -8.11
CA PRO A 36 -0.73 3.76 -9.31
C PRO A 36 -2.23 3.82 -9.00
N LYS A 37 -2.65 3.39 -7.81
CA LYS A 37 -4.07 3.30 -7.40
C LYS A 37 -4.58 4.57 -6.76
N CYS A 38 -3.92 5.08 -5.71
CA CYS A 38 -4.38 6.27 -4.98
C CYS A 38 -3.64 7.56 -5.38
N LYS A 39 -2.63 7.47 -6.25
CA LYS A 39 -1.82 8.60 -6.74
C LYS A 39 -1.03 9.36 -5.65
N GLN A 40 -0.83 8.75 -4.49
CA GLN A 40 0.03 9.31 -3.42
C GLN A 40 1.49 8.92 -3.63
N LEU A 41 2.40 9.81 -3.26
CA LEU A 41 3.84 9.55 -3.22
C LEU A 41 4.20 8.85 -1.91
N ILE A 42 4.71 7.63 -2.00
CA ILE A 42 5.17 6.84 -0.86
C ILE A 42 6.62 7.23 -0.57
N PRO A 43 6.90 7.93 0.55
CA PRO A 43 8.25 8.38 0.86
C PRO A 43 9.18 7.17 1.04
N GLN A 44 10.43 7.31 0.63
CA GLN A 44 11.51 6.37 0.97
C GLN A 44 12.41 7.03 2.02
N PHE A 45 13.02 6.25 2.89
CA PHE A 45 13.80 6.76 4.02
C PHE A 45 15.22 6.20 3.98
N ALA A 46 16.23 7.05 4.13
CA ALA A 46 17.63 6.65 4.05
C ALA A 46 18.06 5.79 5.25
N GLU A 47 17.47 6.06 6.42
CA GLU A 47 17.78 5.39 7.69
C GLU A 47 16.93 4.14 7.93
N LEU A 48 16.04 3.78 7.00
CA LEU A 48 15.25 2.56 7.11
C LEU A 48 16.01 1.39 6.49
N ASP A 49 16.79 0.69 7.32
CA ASP A 49 17.47 -0.54 6.93
C ASP A 49 16.52 -1.74 6.78
N ASP A 50 17.03 -2.83 6.19
CA ASP A 50 16.26 -4.05 5.94
C ASP A 50 15.71 -4.66 7.22
N LYS A 51 16.49 -4.61 8.32
CA LYS A 51 16.10 -5.19 9.61
C LYS A 51 14.89 -4.48 10.21
N ASN A 52 14.88 -3.15 10.20
CA ASN A 52 13.73 -2.38 10.69
C ASN A 52 12.55 -2.51 9.73
N SER A 53 12.79 -2.49 8.42
CA SER A 53 11.76 -2.73 7.40
C SER A 53 11.04 -4.07 7.61
N ASP A 54 11.79 -5.17 7.79
CA ASP A 54 11.23 -6.50 8.03
C ASP A 54 10.38 -6.55 9.30
N ARG A 55 10.86 -5.95 10.40
CA ARG A 55 10.10 -5.85 11.66
C ARG A 55 8.77 -5.12 11.46
N ILE A 56 8.79 -3.98 10.77
CA ILE A 56 7.59 -3.19 10.47
C ILE A 56 6.62 -4.01 9.61
N LEU A 57 7.12 -4.71 8.59
CA LEU A 57 6.30 -5.57 7.73
C LEU A 57 5.69 -6.75 8.48
N VAL A 58 6.35 -7.29 9.51
CA VAL A 58 5.76 -8.30 10.40
C VAL A 58 4.61 -7.70 11.22
N LEU A 59 4.79 -6.51 11.79
CA LEU A 59 3.74 -5.82 12.56
C LEU A 59 2.50 -5.51 11.69
N ILE A 60 2.70 -5.12 10.44
CA ILE A 60 1.61 -4.91 9.47
C ILE A 60 0.85 -6.22 9.21
N ARG A 61 1.58 -7.32 8.96
CA ARG A 61 0.99 -8.66 8.74
C ARG A 61 0.20 -9.15 9.96
N GLN A 62 0.65 -8.82 11.17
CA GLN A 62 -0.01 -9.13 12.43
C GLN A 62 -1.20 -8.21 12.76
N ARG A 63 -1.57 -7.28 11.85
CA ARG A 63 -2.64 -6.29 12.07
C ARG A 63 -2.38 -5.35 13.25
N SER A 64 -1.11 -5.01 13.49
CA SER A 64 -0.67 -4.05 14.50
C SER A 64 -0.15 -2.74 13.87
N PRO A 65 -0.98 -1.99 13.11
CA PRO A 65 -0.52 -0.83 12.36
C PRO A 65 -0.02 0.31 13.26
N ILE A 66 -0.55 0.45 14.47
CA ILE A 66 -0.08 1.48 15.42
C ILE A 66 1.37 1.22 15.82
N GLN A 67 1.71 -0.04 16.15
CA GLN A 67 3.08 -0.41 16.48
C GLN A 67 4.01 -0.24 15.27
N ALA A 68 3.55 -0.62 14.07
CA ALA A 68 4.30 -0.39 12.84
C ALA A 68 4.61 1.10 12.61
N ILE A 69 3.65 1.99 12.87
CA ILE A 69 3.84 3.45 12.78
C ILE A 69 4.87 3.93 13.81
N VAL A 70 4.76 3.48 15.07
CA VAL A 70 5.70 3.87 16.14
C VAL A 70 7.12 3.42 15.80
N GLU A 71 7.28 2.17 15.38
CA GLU A 71 8.58 1.60 14.99
C GLU A 71 9.19 2.37 13.81
N LEU A 72 8.41 2.65 12.76
CA LEU A 72 8.87 3.41 11.60
C LEU A 72 9.33 4.81 11.97
N ARG A 73 8.59 5.50 12.85
CA ARG A 73 8.95 6.84 13.33
C ARG A 73 10.22 6.79 14.18
N SER A 74 10.37 5.78 15.03
CA SER A 74 11.58 5.60 15.82
C SER A 74 12.80 5.34 14.94
N ALA A 75 12.65 4.55 13.87
CA ALA A 75 13.73 4.25 12.95
C ALA A 75 14.14 5.45 12.07
N THR A 76 13.18 6.27 11.63
CA THR A 76 13.45 7.28 10.58
C THR A 76 13.35 8.73 11.04
N GLY A 77 12.61 9.01 12.12
CA GLY A 77 12.24 10.37 12.51
C GLY A 77 11.08 10.95 11.67
N ALA A 78 10.42 10.14 10.84
CA ALA A 78 9.36 10.62 9.96
C ALA A 78 8.18 11.28 10.72
N PRO A 79 7.55 12.32 10.13
CA PRO A 79 6.27 12.85 10.60
C PRO A 79 5.20 11.77 10.68
N LEU A 80 4.23 11.93 11.61
CA LEU A 80 3.17 10.94 11.82
C LEU A 80 2.33 10.68 10.55
N SER A 81 2.03 11.73 9.80
CA SER A 81 1.29 11.65 8.53
C SER A 81 2.02 10.77 7.50
N TRP A 82 3.34 10.89 7.41
CA TRP A 82 4.18 10.12 6.48
C TRP A 82 4.32 8.68 6.92
N ALA A 83 4.48 8.44 8.23
CA ALA A 83 4.54 7.09 8.76
C ALA A 83 3.21 6.33 8.54
N LYS A 84 2.07 6.99 8.73
CA LYS A 84 0.74 6.43 8.38
C LYS A 84 0.66 6.09 6.91
N LEU A 85 1.08 7.00 6.04
CA LEU A 85 1.06 6.81 4.58
C LEU A 85 1.93 5.61 4.16
N TRP A 86 3.15 5.52 4.69
CA TRP A 86 4.06 4.43 4.40
C TRP A 86 3.52 3.08 4.89
N VAL A 87 3.02 3.01 6.13
CA VAL A 87 2.44 1.80 6.72
C VAL A 87 1.20 1.33 5.95
N HIS A 88 0.36 2.27 5.51
CA HIS A 88 -0.80 1.96 4.67
C HIS A 88 -0.39 1.27 3.35
N HIS A 89 0.76 1.66 2.80
CA HIS A 89 1.32 1.08 1.58
C HIS A 89 2.35 -0.03 1.84
N SER A 90 2.67 -0.36 3.10
CA SER A 90 3.76 -1.29 3.44
C SER A 90 5.07 -1.01 2.69
N GLY A 91 5.36 0.28 2.43
CA GLY A 91 6.52 0.71 1.63
C GLY A 91 6.47 0.40 0.13
N ARG A 92 5.38 -0.17 -0.40
CA ARG A 92 5.25 -0.59 -1.80
C ARG A 92 4.13 0.15 -2.55
N PRO A 93 4.33 0.54 -3.81
CA PRO A 93 3.32 1.26 -4.60
C PRO A 93 2.05 0.45 -4.86
N ASP A 94 2.15 -0.88 -4.88
CA ASP A 94 1.07 -1.76 -5.28
C ASP A 94 0.22 -2.30 -4.11
N ALA A 95 0.68 -2.15 -2.86
CA ALA A 95 0.10 -2.83 -1.68
C ALA A 95 -1.34 -2.41 -1.35
N VAL A 96 -1.76 -1.19 -1.73
CA VAL A 96 -3.12 -0.73 -1.40
C VAL A 96 -4.13 -1.48 -2.25
N GLY A 97 -4.95 -2.34 -1.65
CA GLY A 97 -6.08 -2.97 -2.35
C GLY A 97 -5.71 -4.03 -3.40
N THR A 98 -4.50 -4.59 -3.39
CA THR A 98 -4.23 -5.90 -4.03
C THR A 98 -4.83 -6.98 -3.14
N THR A 99 -6.10 -7.22 -3.36
CA THR A 99 -6.82 -8.33 -2.75
C THR A 99 -6.51 -9.60 -3.54
N ALA A 100 -6.80 -10.75 -2.93
CA ALA A 100 -6.72 -12.02 -3.64
C ALA A 100 -7.54 -11.93 -4.95
N PRO A 101 -7.06 -12.53 -6.05
CA PRO A 101 -7.83 -12.60 -7.28
C PRO A 101 -9.06 -13.48 -7.05
N CYS A 102 -10.17 -13.14 -7.71
CA CYS A 102 -11.35 -13.98 -7.75
C CYS A 102 -11.00 -15.34 -8.37
N PRO A 103 -11.31 -16.48 -7.72
CA PRO A 103 -10.96 -17.80 -8.25
C PRO A 103 -11.71 -18.16 -9.54
N TYR A 104 -12.76 -17.42 -9.90
CA TYR A 104 -13.59 -17.68 -11.07
C TYR A 104 -13.27 -16.79 -12.28
N CYS A 105 -12.76 -15.57 -12.06
CA CYS A 105 -12.53 -14.61 -13.16
C CYS A 105 -11.19 -13.87 -13.09
N GLY A 106 -10.35 -14.15 -12.08
CA GLY A 106 -9.03 -13.54 -11.92
C GLY A 106 -9.02 -12.07 -11.46
N LYS A 107 -10.15 -11.35 -11.53
CA LYS A 107 -10.23 -9.94 -11.11
C LYS A 107 -10.08 -9.79 -9.58
N PRO A 108 -9.46 -8.70 -9.09
CA PRO A 108 -9.24 -8.50 -7.66
C PRO A 108 -10.57 -8.43 -6.89
N LEU A 109 -10.59 -9.04 -5.70
CA LEU A 109 -11.73 -8.98 -4.79
C LEU A 109 -11.84 -7.62 -4.07
N ILE A 110 -12.93 -7.37 -3.34
CA ILE A 110 -13.04 -6.15 -2.50
C ILE A 110 -12.14 -6.25 -1.26
N THR A 111 -12.03 -7.45 -0.69
CA THR A 111 -11.07 -7.79 0.36
C THR A 111 -10.44 -9.15 0.05
N ALA A 112 -9.29 -9.46 0.63
CA ALA A 112 -8.64 -10.77 0.42
C ALA A 112 -9.48 -11.97 0.92
N LEU A 113 -10.45 -11.73 1.80
CA LEU A 113 -11.36 -12.74 2.36
C LEU A 113 -12.76 -12.69 1.77
N ALA A 114 -13.02 -11.83 0.77
CA ALA A 114 -14.34 -11.73 0.17
C ALA A 114 -14.71 -13.06 -0.49
N LYS A 115 -15.90 -13.57 -0.18
CA LYS A 115 -16.45 -14.79 -0.81
C LYS A 115 -17.44 -14.48 -1.93
N GLN A 116 -17.38 -13.27 -2.46
CA GLN A 116 -18.21 -12.81 -3.55
C GLN A 116 -17.41 -11.86 -4.45
N CYS A 117 -17.52 -12.03 -5.76
CA CYS A 117 -16.86 -11.18 -6.73
C CYS A 117 -17.81 -10.12 -7.29
N ARG A 118 -17.51 -8.84 -7.11
CA ARG A 118 -18.29 -7.74 -7.70
C ARG A 118 -18.24 -7.66 -9.24
N TYR A 119 -17.27 -8.34 -9.86
CA TYR A 119 -17.05 -8.25 -11.31
C TYR A 119 -17.73 -9.36 -12.10
N CYS A 120 -17.67 -10.61 -11.63
CA CYS A 120 -18.36 -11.74 -12.27
C CYS A 120 -19.63 -12.16 -11.55
N LEU A 121 -19.92 -11.53 -10.39
CA LEU A 121 -21.07 -11.81 -9.53
C LEU A 121 -21.12 -13.24 -8.98
N MET A 122 -20.01 -13.98 -9.04
CA MET A 122 -19.93 -15.29 -8.39
C MET A 122 -19.91 -15.11 -6.86
N ASP A 123 -20.70 -15.92 -6.17
CA ASP A 123 -20.81 -16.04 -4.73
C ASP A 123 -20.46 -17.48 -4.33
N TRP A 124 -19.44 -17.63 -3.47
CA TRP A 124 -18.97 -18.91 -2.95
C TRP A 124 -18.90 -18.90 -1.42
N HIS A 125 -19.83 -18.18 -0.75
CA HIS A 125 -19.97 -18.29 0.70
C HIS A 125 -20.17 -19.75 1.14
N ASN A 126 -20.94 -20.51 0.34
CA ASN A 126 -20.93 -21.98 0.36
C ASN A 126 -20.01 -22.51 -0.76
N ALA A 127 -18.86 -23.05 -0.38
CA ALA A 127 -17.86 -23.54 -1.32
C ALA A 127 -18.31 -24.76 -2.13
N GLU A 128 -19.25 -25.55 -1.62
CA GLU A 128 -19.77 -26.74 -2.31
C GLU A 128 -20.81 -26.38 -3.37
N LYS A 129 -21.45 -25.20 -3.24
CA LYS A 129 -22.51 -24.72 -4.12
C LYS A 129 -22.31 -23.26 -4.50
N PRO A 130 -21.21 -22.92 -5.20
CA PRO A 130 -21.01 -21.57 -5.70
C PRO A 130 -22.12 -21.22 -6.70
N LYS A 131 -22.61 -19.99 -6.63
CA LYS A 131 -23.72 -19.51 -7.47
C LYS A 131 -23.40 -18.15 -8.07
N LYS A 132 -23.85 -17.92 -9.30
CA LYS A 132 -23.77 -16.62 -9.95
C LYS A 132 -24.99 -15.80 -9.54
N LEU A 133 -24.77 -14.65 -8.92
CA LEU A 133 -25.84 -13.71 -8.60
C LEU A 133 -26.28 -12.99 -9.87
N SER A 134 -27.58 -12.78 -10.00
CA SER A 134 -28.14 -11.84 -10.98
C SER A 134 -27.78 -10.41 -10.56
N SER A 135 -27.42 -9.56 -11.52
CA SER A 135 -27.26 -8.13 -11.25
C SER A 135 -28.55 -7.57 -10.64
N PRO A 136 -28.49 -6.69 -9.63
CA PRO A 136 -29.66 -5.91 -9.26
C PRO A 136 -30.10 -5.15 -10.52
N GLY A 137 -31.35 -5.38 -10.94
CA GLY A 137 -31.97 -4.65 -12.04
C GLY A 137 -32.19 -3.19 -11.69
#